data_AF-A0AAV2DIP8-F1
#
_entry.id   AF-A0AAV2DIP8-F1
#
_cell.length_a   1.000
_cell.length_b   1.000
_cell.length_c   1.000
_cell.angle_alpha   90.00
_cell.angle_beta   90.00
_cell.angle_gamma   90.00
#
_symmetry.space_group_name_H-M   'P 1'
#
loop_
_entity.id
_entity.type
_entity.pdbx_description
1 polymer ?
#
loop_
_entity_poly.entity_id
_entity_poly.type
_entity_poly.pdbx_seq_one_letter_code
_entity_poly.pdbx_strand_id
1 'polypeptide(L)'
;MKSMGRRFKKFLDYDTKWIDEMKGSLLVVAALIAQMSFQAANNPPGGVWQQNVSNSTEGFGCEDTNSTLCMAGTSVHAYRDQEVLYIFMGLNTTAFGASLCVMLLIIGGFPLRKRFFIWMLAQAICWAMGCMTAAFAFGAVLVTPIKDEARVRVAVVVAFLLGAWLLSFLVISLLDTLRFFIWLGRKLWNWKVGRRAVACCCVCARPGDHVV
;
A
#
# COMPACT_ATOMS: atom_id res chain seq x y z
N MET A 1 -34.39 2.03 -15.23
CA MET A 1 -32.97 2.48 -15.28
C MET A 1 -32.66 3.77 -14.49
N LYS A 2 -33.61 4.72 -14.29
CA LYS A 2 -33.40 5.96 -13.49
C LYS A 2 -33.20 5.77 -11.96
N SER A 3 -33.66 4.67 -11.36
CA SER A 3 -33.55 4.46 -9.90
C SER A 3 -32.13 4.06 -9.46
N MET A 4 -31.41 3.29 -10.28
CA MET A 4 -30.08 2.77 -9.95
C MET A 4 -29.01 3.86 -10.04
N GLY A 5 -29.14 4.81 -10.98
CA GLY A 5 -28.26 5.98 -11.07
C GLY A 5 -28.37 6.92 -9.86
N ARG A 6 -29.58 7.05 -9.27
CA ARG A 6 -29.77 7.78 -8.01
C ARG A 6 -29.13 7.08 -6.83
N ARG A 7 -29.23 5.74 -6.75
CA ARG A 7 -28.56 4.93 -5.72
C ARG A 7 -27.04 5.04 -5.81
N PHE A 8 -26.50 5.06 -7.02
CA PHE A 8 -25.06 5.21 -7.27
C PHE A 8 -24.54 6.60 -6.93
N LYS A 9 -25.29 7.65 -7.28
CA LYS A 9 -24.95 9.02 -6.88
C LYS A 9 -24.94 9.17 -5.36
N LYS A 10 -25.91 8.57 -4.66
CA LYS A 10 -25.92 8.53 -3.19
C LYS A 10 -24.69 7.83 -2.61
N PHE A 11 -24.25 6.72 -3.20
CA PHE A 11 -23.06 5.99 -2.74
C PHE A 11 -21.77 6.78 -2.97
N LEU A 12 -21.65 7.49 -4.11
CA LEU A 12 -20.50 8.36 -4.40
C LEU A 12 -20.43 9.59 -3.49
N ASP A 13 -21.58 10.20 -3.24
CA ASP A 13 -21.69 11.32 -2.31
C ASP A 13 -21.38 10.85 -0.88
N TYR A 14 -21.73 9.60 -0.56
CA TYR A 14 -21.39 8.94 0.71
C TYR A 14 -19.88 8.72 0.86
N ASP A 15 -19.17 8.12 -0.10
CA ASP A 15 -17.71 7.94 -0.02
C ASP A 15 -16.96 9.26 0.09
N THR A 16 -17.39 10.29 -0.65
CA THR A 16 -16.74 11.62 -0.62
C THR A 16 -16.96 12.32 0.72
N LYS A 17 -18.20 12.28 1.25
CA LYS A 17 -18.51 12.82 2.58
C LYS A 17 -17.78 12.07 3.68
N TRP A 18 -17.73 10.75 3.59
CA TRP A 18 -17.02 9.90 4.54
C TRP A 18 -15.52 10.23 4.57
N ILE A 19 -14.89 10.43 3.41
CA ILE A 19 -13.47 10.86 3.37
C ILE A 19 -13.32 12.23 4.01
N ASP A 20 -14.17 13.20 3.68
CA ASP A 20 -14.07 14.54 4.26
C ASP A 20 -14.24 14.53 5.79
N GLU A 21 -15.11 13.68 6.32
CA GLU A 21 -15.30 13.46 7.77
C GLU A 21 -14.11 12.72 8.41
N MET A 22 -13.55 11.70 7.74
CA MET A 22 -12.46 10.88 8.28
C MET A 22 -11.05 11.37 7.94
N LYS A 23 -10.92 12.46 7.18
CA LYS A 23 -9.63 13.05 6.75
C LYS A 23 -8.63 13.21 7.89
N GLY A 24 -9.08 13.73 9.03
CA GLY A 24 -8.23 13.90 10.21
C GLY A 24 -7.70 12.57 10.73
N SER A 25 -8.57 11.57 10.88
CA SER A 25 -8.19 10.22 11.32
C SER A 25 -7.25 9.53 10.32
N LEU A 26 -7.51 9.66 9.02
CA LEU A 26 -6.67 9.09 7.96
C LEU A 26 -5.28 9.71 7.96
N LEU A 27 -5.17 11.03 8.18
CA LEU A 27 -3.89 11.71 8.30
C LEU A 27 -3.11 11.21 9.51
N VAL A 28 -3.78 11.02 10.65
CA VAL A 28 -3.16 10.45 11.86
C VAL A 28 -2.65 9.03 11.59
N VAL A 29 -3.46 8.16 10.98
CA VAL A 29 -3.03 6.79 10.65
C VAL A 29 -1.82 6.80 9.70
N ALA A 30 -1.84 7.63 8.66
CA ALA A 30 -0.72 7.76 7.73
C ALA A 30 0.55 8.28 8.42
N ALA A 31 0.42 9.28 9.30
CA ALA A 31 1.53 9.80 10.08
C ALA A 31 2.11 8.74 11.04
N LEU A 32 1.25 7.93 11.67
CA LEU A 32 1.68 6.82 12.52
C LEU A 32 2.45 5.75 11.74
N ILE A 33 1.96 5.34 10.58
CA ILE A 33 2.67 4.36 9.73
C ILE A 33 4.02 4.91 9.27
N ALA A 34 4.05 6.17 8.84
CA ALA A 34 5.30 6.84 8.47
C ALA A 34 6.28 6.88 9.65
N GLN A 35 5.81 7.26 10.83
CA GLN A 35 6.65 7.32 12.03
C GLN A 35 7.19 5.94 12.40
N MET A 36 6.35 4.91 12.43
CA MET A 36 6.79 3.56 12.77
C MET A 36 7.80 3.02 11.75
N SER A 37 7.58 3.26 10.46
CA SER A 37 8.50 2.87 9.39
C SER A 37 9.84 3.60 9.51
N PHE A 38 9.82 4.89 9.83
CA PHE A 38 11.02 5.69 10.05
C PHE A 38 11.83 5.18 11.25
N GLN A 39 11.15 4.87 12.36
CA GLN A 39 11.81 4.33 13.55
C GLN A 39 12.44 2.96 13.27
N ALA A 40 11.73 2.09 12.54
CA ALA A 40 12.22 0.76 12.17
C ALA A 40 13.42 0.79 11.21
N ALA A 41 13.45 1.75 10.28
CA ALA A 41 14.55 1.91 9.33
C ALA A 41 15.83 2.48 9.98
N ASN A 42 15.68 3.43 10.92
CA ASN A 42 16.82 4.03 11.61
C ASN A 42 17.35 3.16 12.76
N ASN A 43 16.50 2.30 13.32
CA ASN A 43 16.85 1.38 14.38
C ASN A 43 16.56 -0.05 13.91
N PRO A 44 17.39 -0.60 13.00
CA PRO A 44 17.16 -1.95 12.51
C PRO A 44 17.19 -2.95 13.67
N PRO A 45 16.42 -4.05 13.58
CA PRO A 45 16.53 -5.13 14.55
C PRO A 45 17.99 -5.60 14.64
N GLY A 46 18.46 -5.91 15.85
CA GLY A 46 19.86 -6.23 16.12
C GLY A 46 20.81 -5.02 16.18
N GLY A 47 20.35 -3.82 15.83
CA GLY A 47 21.14 -2.59 15.89
C GLY A 47 22.21 -2.50 14.82
N VAL A 48 23.11 -1.53 15.01
CA VAL A 48 24.26 -1.28 14.13
C VAL A 48 25.56 -1.51 14.90
N TRP A 49 26.60 -1.95 14.19
CA TRP A 49 27.95 -2.02 14.74
C TRP A 49 28.42 -0.62 15.14
N GLN A 50 28.83 -0.44 16.40
CA GLN A 50 29.30 0.84 16.91
C GLN A 50 30.79 1.09 16.63
N GLN A 51 31.56 0.01 16.45
CA GLN A 51 33.00 0.05 16.23
C GLN A 51 33.38 -0.97 15.16
N ASN A 52 34.54 -0.77 14.55
CA ASN A 52 35.07 -1.74 13.59
C ASN A 52 35.55 -2.98 14.34
N VAL A 53 34.93 -4.13 14.09
CA VAL A 53 35.27 -5.39 14.75
C VAL A 53 35.97 -6.30 13.75
N SER A 54 37.14 -6.80 14.15
CA SER A 54 37.90 -7.77 13.35
C SER A 54 37.69 -9.19 13.85
N ASN A 55 37.92 -10.19 12.99
CA ASN A 55 37.75 -11.60 13.36
C ASN A 55 38.71 -12.07 14.48
N SER A 56 39.75 -11.29 14.79
CA SER A 56 40.69 -11.51 15.91
C SER A 56 40.17 -11.03 17.27
N THR A 57 39.02 -10.35 17.30
CA THR A 57 38.37 -9.93 18.55
C THR A 57 37.41 -11.04 18.98
N GLU A 58 37.79 -11.80 20.02
CA GLU A 58 37.08 -12.98 20.50
C GLU A 58 35.57 -12.72 20.71
N GLY A 59 34.72 -13.49 20.02
CA GLY A 59 33.29 -13.65 20.36
C GLY A 59 32.24 -12.98 19.46
N PHE A 60 32.62 -12.13 18.51
CA PHE A 60 31.67 -11.47 17.59
C PHE A 60 31.89 -11.93 16.15
N GLY A 61 31.19 -12.99 15.74
CA GLY A 61 31.29 -13.55 14.39
C GLY A 61 30.65 -12.66 13.32
N CYS A 62 31.48 -12.04 12.48
CA CYS A 62 31.11 -11.52 11.17
C CYS A 62 31.03 -12.70 10.20
N GLU A 63 29.98 -13.52 10.30
CA GLU A 63 29.84 -14.71 9.45
C GLU A 63 28.98 -14.38 8.23
N ASP A 64 29.58 -13.69 7.24
CA ASP A 64 29.62 -14.20 5.85
C ASP A 64 30.51 -13.34 4.92
N THR A 65 31.22 -14.04 4.02
CA THR A 65 31.99 -13.59 2.84
C THR A 65 33.19 -12.63 3.02
N ASN A 66 34.40 -13.19 3.00
CA ASN A 66 35.70 -12.56 2.64
C ASN A 66 36.17 -11.29 3.38
N SER A 67 35.38 -10.72 4.28
CA SER A 67 35.71 -9.51 5.02
C SER A 67 35.97 -9.85 6.48
N THR A 68 37.23 -9.73 6.90
CA THR A 68 37.64 -9.95 8.29
C THR A 68 37.25 -8.78 9.21
N LEU A 69 36.39 -7.86 8.73
CA LEU A 69 36.13 -6.56 9.34
C LEU A 69 34.64 -6.21 9.20
N CYS A 70 33.90 -6.24 10.31
CA CYS A 70 32.59 -5.60 10.40
C CYS A 70 32.79 -4.08 10.52
N MET A 71 32.26 -3.30 9.59
CA MET A 71 32.36 -1.84 9.63
C MET A 71 31.31 -1.21 10.54
N ALA A 72 31.73 -0.24 11.35
CA ALA A 72 30.85 0.59 12.15
C ALA A 72 29.81 1.32 11.26
N GLY A 73 28.59 1.45 11.77
CA GLY A 73 27.45 2.02 11.05
C GLY A 73 26.70 1.02 10.17
N THR A 74 27.18 -0.22 10.03
CA THR A 74 26.44 -1.29 9.33
C THR A 74 25.52 -2.03 10.30
N SER A 75 24.31 -2.39 9.89
CA SER A 75 23.43 -3.22 10.72
C SER A 75 24.03 -4.60 10.97
N VAL A 76 23.84 -5.15 12.17
CA VAL A 76 24.40 -6.45 12.57
C VAL A 76 23.91 -7.57 11.65
N HIS A 77 22.63 -7.57 11.28
CA HIS A 77 22.07 -8.58 10.37
C HIS A 77 22.51 -8.45 8.90
N ALA A 78 23.22 -7.39 8.51
CA ALA A 78 23.69 -7.25 7.12
C ALA A 78 24.69 -8.35 6.74
N TYR A 79 25.46 -8.84 7.72
CA TYR A 79 26.48 -9.87 7.49
C TYR A 79 25.94 -11.30 7.62
N ARG A 80 24.84 -11.50 8.38
CA ARG A 80 24.31 -12.83 8.69
C ARG A 80 23.04 -13.22 7.92
N ASP A 81 22.11 -12.28 7.77
CA ASP A 81 20.77 -12.53 7.19
C ASP A 81 20.44 -11.39 6.20
N GLN A 82 21.35 -11.16 5.24
CA GLN A 82 21.27 -10.03 4.30
C GLN A 82 19.95 -9.97 3.52
N GLU A 83 19.44 -11.12 3.07
CA GLU A 83 18.20 -11.19 2.29
C GLU A 83 16.98 -10.73 3.09
N VAL A 84 16.86 -11.21 4.34
CA VAL A 84 15.73 -10.86 5.21
C VAL A 84 15.79 -9.38 5.59
N LEU A 85 16.99 -8.86 5.84
CA LEU A 85 17.20 -7.43 6.09
C LEU A 85 16.81 -6.56 4.87
N TYR A 86 17.20 -6.96 3.66
CA TYR A 86 16.86 -6.20 2.44
C TYR A 86 15.35 -6.13 2.23
N ILE A 87 14.64 -7.25 2.40
CA ILE A 87 13.18 -7.30 2.32
C ILE A 87 12.55 -6.42 3.40
N PHE A 88 13.04 -6.52 4.65
CA PHE A 88 12.57 -5.68 5.76
C PHE A 88 12.73 -4.18 5.47
N MET A 89 13.90 -3.75 5.00
CA MET A 89 14.16 -2.35 4.68
C MET A 89 13.29 -1.88 3.51
N GLY A 90 13.16 -2.69 2.45
CA GLY A 90 12.30 -2.37 1.30
C GLY A 90 10.82 -2.21 1.68
N LEU A 91 10.30 -3.06 2.57
CA LEU A 91 8.92 -2.97 3.06
C LEU A 91 8.70 -1.71 3.92
N ASN A 92 9.65 -1.35 4.79
CA ASN A 92 9.56 -0.11 5.56
C ASN A 92 9.63 1.14 4.66
N THR A 93 10.53 1.16 3.66
CA THR A 93 10.64 2.29 2.73
C THR A 93 9.38 2.47 1.89
N THR A 94 8.79 1.37 1.43
CA THR A 94 7.53 1.41 0.67
C THR A 94 6.36 1.86 1.52
N ALA A 95 6.25 1.38 2.77
CA ALA A 95 5.24 1.84 3.73
C ALA A 95 5.38 3.34 4.05
N PHE A 96 6.61 3.81 4.27
CA PHE A 96 6.93 5.21 4.50
C PHE A 96 6.56 6.09 3.31
N GLY A 97 7.00 5.72 2.11
CA GLY A 97 6.72 6.46 0.88
C GLY A 97 5.23 6.53 0.57
N ALA A 98 4.52 5.40 0.66
CA ALA A 98 3.08 5.36 0.45
C ALA A 98 2.33 6.24 1.46
N SER A 99 2.75 6.23 2.73
CA SER A 99 2.16 7.08 3.78
C SER A 99 2.38 8.57 3.53
N LEU A 100 3.58 8.97 3.08
CA LEU A 100 3.86 10.34 2.67
C LEU A 100 2.98 10.77 1.48
N CYS A 101 2.81 9.89 0.49
CA CYS A 101 1.92 10.17 -0.64
C CYS A 101 0.48 10.42 -0.16
N VAL A 102 -0.03 9.61 0.77
CA VAL A 102 -1.37 9.80 1.36
C VAL A 102 -1.46 11.15 2.09
N MET A 103 -0.48 11.47 2.93
CA MET A 103 -0.45 12.76 3.65
C MET A 103 -0.42 13.95 2.70
N LEU A 104 0.43 13.92 1.67
CA LEU A 104 0.50 14.99 0.66
C LEU A 104 -0.81 15.15 -0.11
N LEU A 105 -1.47 14.06 -0.46
CA LEU A 105 -2.76 14.09 -1.16
C LEU A 105 -3.90 14.64 -0.28
N ILE A 106 -3.88 14.35 1.03
CA ILE A 106 -4.87 14.87 1.99
C ILE A 106 -4.61 16.35 2.30
N ILE A 107 -3.36 16.72 2.63
CA ILE A 107 -2.97 18.10 3.00
C ILE A 107 -3.03 19.03 1.79
N GLY A 108 -2.60 18.54 0.61
CA GLY A 108 -2.56 19.33 -0.62
C GLY A 108 -3.94 19.75 -1.16
N GLY A 109 -5.03 19.40 -0.45
CA GLY A 109 -6.39 19.83 -0.82
C GLY A 109 -6.82 19.34 -2.20
N PHE A 110 -6.15 18.30 -2.72
CA PHE A 110 -6.39 17.83 -4.08
C PHE A 110 -7.87 17.46 -4.20
N PRO A 111 -8.56 17.83 -5.30
CA PRO A 111 -10.00 17.63 -5.39
C PRO A 111 -10.33 16.12 -5.44
N LEU A 112 -10.54 15.53 -4.26
CA LEU A 112 -10.98 14.14 -4.01
C LEU A 112 -12.38 13.87 -4.56
N ARG A 113 -12.96 14.82 -5.31
CA ARG A 113 -14.22 14.70 -6.03
C ARG A 113 -14.20 13.66 -7.14
N LYS A 114 -13.03 13.29 -7.68
CA LYS A 114 -12.96 12.27 -8.74
C LYS A 114 -12.73 10.90 -8.13
N ARG A 115 -13.57 9.94 -8.54
CA ARG A 115 -13.53 8.54 -8.11
C ARG A 115 -12.15 7.88 -8.28
N PHE A 116 -11.35 8.35 -9.23
CA PHE A 116 -9.98 7.89 -9.43
C PHE A 116 -9.06 8.22 -8.24
N PHE A 117 -9.15 9.44 -7.68
CA PHE A 117 -8.30 9.85 -6.55
C PHE A 117 -8.72 9.15 -5.26
N ILE A 118 -10.03 8.97 -5.04
CA ILE A 118 -10.53 8.17 -3.90
C ILE A 118 -10.01 6.74 -3.97
N TRP A 119 -10.10 6.12 -5.15
CA TRP A 119 -9.59 4.77 -5.37
C TRP A 119 -8.07 4.69 -5.19
N MET A 120 -7.31 5.68 -5.69
CA MET A 120 -5.86 5.76 -5.51
C MET A 120 -5.47 5.92 -4.04
N LEU A 121 -6.16 6.77 -3.28
CA LEU A 121 -5.95 6.94 -1.84
C LEU A 121 -6.23 5.64 -1.09
N ALA A 122 -7.35 4.98 -1.38
CA ALA A 122 -7.70 3.70 -0.77
C ALA A 122 -6.62 2.64 -1.05
N GLN A 123 -6.11 2.57 -2.29
CA GLN A 123 -5.01 1.68 -2.64
C GLN A 123 -3.70 2.05 -1.93
N ALA A 124 -3.32 3.32 -1.88
CA ALA A 124 -2.10 3.75 -1.20
C ALA A 124 -2.12 3.44 0.30
N ILE A 125 -3.26 3.63 0.98
CA ILE A 125 -3.44 3.28 2.39
C ILE A 125 -3.38 1.77 2.59
N CYS A 126 -4.11 1.00 1.78
CA CYS A 126 -4.07 -0.47 1.86
C CYS A 126 -2.66 -1.00 1.63
N TRP A 127 -1.92 -0.42 0.69
CA TRP A 127 -0.55 -0.78 0.40
C TRP A 127 0.40 -0.42 1.55
N ALA A 128 0.26 0.78 2.14
CA ALA A 128 1.06 1.21 3.29
C ALA A 128 0.87 0.29 4.50
N MET A 129 -0.40 0.00 4.85
CA MET A 129 -0.73 -0.96 5.91
C MET A 129 -0.17 -2.36 5.58
N GLY A 130 -0.36 -2.76 4.31
CA GLY A 130 0.24 -3.89 3.59
C GLY A 130 1.71 -4.12 3.96
N CYS A 131 2.53 -3.21 3.48
CA CYS A 131 3.96 -3.26 3.66
C CYS A 131 4.37 -3.19 5.13
N MET A 132 3.67 -2.40 5.96
CA MET A 132 4.01 -2.25 7.37
C MET A 132 3.86 -3.56 8.17
N THR A 133 2.78 -4.31 7.94
CA THR A 133 2.58 -5.59 8.66
C THR A 133 3.53 -6.66 8.17
N ALA A 134 3.83 -6.67 6.87
CA ALA A 134 4.87 -7.53 6.31
C ALA A 134 6.25 -7.21 6.93
N ALA A 135 6.60 -5.93 7.04
CA ALA A 135 7.84 -5.48 7.68
C ALA A 135 7.92 -5.95 9.14
N PHE A 136 6.83 -5.82 9.90
CA PHE A 136 6.77 -6.30 11.28
C PHE A 136 7.06 -7.80 11.39
N ALA A 137 6.47 -8.61 10.51
CA ALA A 137 6.66 -10.05 10.49
C ALA A 137 8.10 -10.47 10.17
N PHE A 138 8.73 -9.85 9.16
CA PHE A 138 10.14 -10.10 8.85
C PHE A 138 11.07 -9.61 9.98
N GLY A 139 10.73 -8.46 10.59
CA GLY A 139 11.44 -7.96 11.78
C GLY A 139 11.37 -8.94 12.96
N ALA A 140 10.22 -9.59 13.18
CA ALA A 140 10.06 -10.60 14.22
C ALA A 140 10.98 -11.83 13.98
N VAL A 141 11.12 -12.27 12.72
CA VAL A 141 12.04 -13.37 12.36
C VAL A 141 13.50 -12.99 12.63
N LEU A 142 13.89 -11.74 12.37
CA LEU A 142 15.26 -11.24 12.63
C LEU A 142 15.60 -11.23 14.12
N VAL A 143 14.63 -10.95 15.01
CA VAL A 143 14.87 -10.89 16.46
C VAL A 143 14.85 -12.27 17.14
N THR A 144 14.26 -13.30 16.50
CA THR A 144 14.14 -14.63 17.12
C THR A 144 15.46 -15.41 17.13
N PRO A 145 15.92 -15.90 18.30
CA PRO A 145 17.21 -16.58 18.43
C PRO A 145 17.21 -17.98 17.80
N ILE A 146 18.39 -18.40 17.34
CA ILE A 146 18.66 -19.52 16.44
C ILE A 146 18.81 -20.83 17.21
N LYS A 147 17.83 -21.19 18.04
CA LYS A 147 17.62 -22.62 18.29
C LYS A 147 16.82 -23.11 17.09
N ASP A 148 17.42 -23.95 16.26
CA ASP A 148 16.90 -24.28 14.91
C ASP A 148 15.42 -24.67 14.92
N GLU A 149 14.98 -25.42 15.93
CA GLU A 149 13.56 -25.76 16.07
C GLU A 149 12.64 -24.58 16.38
N ALA A 150 13.06 -23.63 17.22
CA ALA A 150 12.24 -22.48 17.60
C ALA A 150 12.15 -21.47 16.45
N ARG A 151 13.27 -21.22 15.76
CA ARG A 151 13.32 -20.31 14.60
C ARG A 151 12.45 -20.83 13.46
N VAL A 152 12.52 -22.13 13.15
CA VAL A 152 11.69 -22.74 12.11
C VAL A 152 10.21 -22.69 12.47
N ARG A 153 9.82 -23.02 13.71
CA ARG A 153 8.42 -22.93 14.15
C ARG A 153 7.88 -21.51 14.06
N VAL A 154 8.64 -20.51 14.52
CA VAL A 154 8.23 -19.10 14.43
C VAL A 154 8.16 -18.64 12.97
N ALA A 155 9.14 -18.98 12.15
CA ALA A 155 9.16 -18.61 10.74
C ALA A 155 7.97 -19.21 9.97
N VAL A 156 7.61 -20.47 10.23
CA VAL A 156 6.45 -21.14 9.60
C VAL A 156 5.14 -20.47 10.04
N VAL A 157 4.97 -20.18 11.33
CA VAL A 157 3.77 -19.49 11.84
C VAL A 157 3.67 -18.09 11.24
N VAL A 158 4.76 -17.34 11.24
CA VAL A 158 4.83 -16.00 10.65
C VAL A 158 4.53 -16.04 9.15
N ALA A 159 5.08 -17.00 8.41
CA ALA A 159 4.81 -17.17 6.98
C ALA A 159 3.34 -17.51 6.70
N PHE A 160 2.71 -18.37 7.52
CA PHE A 160 1.30 -18.69 7.38
C PHE A 160 0.40 -17.47 7.65
N LEU A 161 0.69 -16.74 8.73
CA LEU A 161 -0.03 -15.51 9.07
C LEU A 161 0.14 -14.45 7.98
N LEU A 162 1.36 -14.28 7.47
CA LEU A 162 1.63 -13.39 6.34
C LEU A 162 0.88 -13.81 5.08
N GLY A 163 0.88 -15.10 4.75
CA GLY A 163 0.16 -15.62 3.58
C GLY A 163 -1.34 -15.36 3.66
N ALA A 164 -1.96 -15.69 4.80
CA ALA A 164 -3.38 -15.41 5.04
C ALA A 164 -3.69 -13.91 4.96
N TRP A 165 -2.79 -13.10 5.50
CA TRP A 165 -2.93 -11.65 5.52
C TRP A 165 -2.77 -11.05 4.12
N LEU A 166 -1.74 -11.42 3.36
CA LEU A 166 -1.54 -11.02 1.96
C LEU A 166 -2.74 -11.43 1.09
N LEU A 167 -3.30 -12.63 1.30
CA LEU A 167 -4.52 -13.07 0.61
C LEU A 167 -5.69 -12.12 0.89
N SER A 168 -5.90 -11.73 2.16
CA SER A 168 -6.98 -10.81 2.52
C SER A 168 -6.82 -9.44 1.86
N PHE A 169 -5.60 -8.87 1.84
CA PHE A 169 -5.30 -7.59 1.17
C PHE A 169 -5.44 -7.67 -0.34
N LEU A 170 -5.02 -8.78 -0.94
CA LEU A 170 -5.18 -9.04 -2.36
C LEU A 170 -6.66 -9.10 -2.73
N VAL A 171 -7.49 -9.80 -1.95
CA VAL A 171 -8.94 -9.85 -2.17
C VAL A 171 -9.56 -8.46 -2.04
N ILE A 172 -9.25 -7.69 -0.99
CA ILE A 172 -9.80 -6.34 -0.79
C ILE A 172 -9.41 -5.42 -1.97
N SER A 173 -8.12 -5.41 -2.34
CA SER A 173 -7.62 -4.61 -3.46
C SER A 173 -8.24 -5.02 -4.79
N LEU A 174 -8.42 -6.32 -5.04
CA LEU A 174 -9.12 -6.83 -6.22
C LEU A 174 -10.59 -6.40 -6.23
N LEU A 175 -11.31 -6.47 -5.11
CA LEU A 175 -12.70 -6.05 -5.05
C LEU A 175 -12.87 -4.56 -5.35
N ASP A 176 -11.99 -3.72 -4.83
CA ASP A 176 -12.05 -2.27 -5.04
C ASP A 176 -11.62 -1.87 -6.45
N THR A 177 -10.58 -2.52 -7.01
CA THR A 177 -10.22 -2.37 -8.43
C THR A 177 -11.38 -2.82 -9.34
N LEU A 178 -11.98 -3.99 -9.11
CA LEU A 178 -13.11 -4.48 -9.90
C LEU A 178 -14.30 -3.51 -9.83
N ARG A 179 -14.64 -3.00 -8.65
CA ARG A 179 -15.69 -1.98 -8.49
C ARG A 179 -15.39 -0.73 -9.30
N PHE A 180 -14.13 -0.28 -9.32
CA PHE A 180 -13.69 0.86 -10.12
C PHE A 180 -13.83 0.57 -11.62
N PHE A 181 -13.36 -0.58 -12.10
CA PHE A 181 -13.45 -0.97 -13.51
C PHE A 181 -14.89 -1.19 -13.98
N ILE A 182 -15.75 -1.81 -13.17
CA ILE A 182 -17.18 -1.96 -13.48
C ILE A 182 -17.84 -0.57 -13.62
N TRP A 183 -17.51 0.36 -12.72
CA TRP A 183 -17.98 1.74 -12.84
C TRP A 183 -17.46 2.41 -14.11
N LEU A 184 -16.17 2.27 -14.42
CA LEU A 184 -15.54 2.87 -15.58
C LEU A 184 -16.16 2.33 -16.88
N GLY A 185 -16.32 1.01 -16.97
CA GLY A 185 -16.98 0.34 -18.11
C GLY A 185 -18.42 0.78 -18.30
N ARG A 186 -19.21 0.85 -17.22
CA ARG A 186 -20.59 1.36 -17.27
C ARG A 186 -20.64 2.84 -17.69
N LYS A 187 -19.70 3.65 -17.23
CA LYS A 187 -19.63 5.08 -17.59
C LYS A 187 -19.30 5.24 -19.08
N LEU A 188 -18.32 4.50 -19.58
CA LEU A 188 -17.96 4.49 -21.00
C LEU A 188 -19.09 3.94 -21.88
N TRP A 189 -19.78 2.90 -21.42
CA TRP A 189 -20.95 2.33 -22.12
C TRP A 189 -22.09 3.34 -22.23
N ASN A 190 -22.48 3.96 -21.12
CA ASN A 190 -23.55 4.97 -21.11
C ASN A 190 -23.19 6.19 -21.97
N TRP A 191 -21.90 6.56 -22.05
CA TRP A 191 -21.45 7.63 -22.93
C TRP A 191 -21.48 7.23 -24.41
N LYS A 192 -21.08 6.00 -24.76
CA LYS A 192 -21.23 5.45 -26.12
C LYS A 192 -22.70 5.34 -26.54
N VAL A 193 -23.57 4.84 -25.65
CA VAL A 193 -25.02 4.72 -25.91
C VAL A 193 -25.68 6.10 -25.99
N GLY A 194 -25.30 7.05 -25.12
CA GLY A 194 -25.75 8.43 -25.20
C GLY A 194 -25.35 9.13 -26.50
N ARG A 195 -24.13 8.89 -27.01
CA ARG A 195 -23.71 9.36 -28.34
C ARG A 195 -24.50 8.72 -29.48
N ARG A 196 -24.78 7.42 -29.42
CA ARG A 196 -25.60 6.73 -30.42
C ARG A 196 -27.05 7.22 -30.42
N ALA A 197 -27.61 7.55 -29.26
CA ALA A 197 -28.96 8.12 -29.15
C ALA A 197 -29.04 9.53 -29.75
N VAL A 198 -28.04 10.39 -29.49
CA VAL A 198 -27.97 11.75 -30.09
C VAL A 198 -27.74 11.68 -31.60
N ALA A 199 -26.91 10.74 -32.09
CA ALA A 199 -26.70 10.53 -33.52
C ALA A 199 -27.97 10.09 -34.27
N CYS A 200 -28.83 9.25 -33.66
CA CYS A 200 -30.13 8.90 -34.25
C CYS A 200 -31.12 10.08 -34.24
N CYS A 201 -31.13 10.90 -33.18
CA CYS A 201 -31.98 12.11 -33.15
C CYS A 201 -31.59 13.13 -34.23
N CYS A 202 -30.31 13.24 -34.60
CA CYS A 202 -29.90 14.12 -35.70
C CYS A 202 -30.25 13.60 -37.09
N VAL A 203 -30.40 12.28 -37.28
CA VAL A 203 -30.78 11.69 -38.59
C VAL A 203 -32.30 11.77 -38.84
N CYS A 204 -33.12 11.83 -37.79
CA CYS A 204 -34.58 11.98 -37.93
C CYS A 204 -35.05 13.44 -38.12
N ALA A 205 -34.17 14.43 -38.00
CA ALA A 205 -34.50 15.82 -38.29
C ALA A 205 -34.13 16.17 -39.73
N ARG A 206 -34.96 15.76 -40.71
CA ARG A 206 -34.96 16.38 -42.05
C ARG A 206 -36.08 17.42 -42.16
N PRO A 207 -35.82 18.55 -42.84
CA PRO A 207 -36.70 19.70 -42.90
C PRO A 207 -37.72 19.54 -44.04
N GLY A 208 -38.95 19.92 -43.77
CA GLY A 208 -39.96 20.06 -44.82
C GLY A 208 -41.37 19.92 -44.28
N ASP A 209 -41.89 21.00 -43.71
CA ASP A 209 -43.33 21.30 -43.71
C ASP A 209 -43.49 22.84 -43.68
N HIS A 210 -43.30 23.44 -44.85
CA HIS A 210 -43.85 24.74 -45.22
C HIS A 210 -44.30 24.64 -46.67
N VAL A 211 -45.58 24.39 -46.94
CA VAL A 211 -46.33 24.89 -48.11
C VAL A 211 -47.83 24.91 -47.79
N VAL A 212 -48.38 26.14 -47.77
CA VAL A 212 -49.80 26.59 -47.84
C VAL A 212 -50.69 26.37 -46.62
#